data_AF-A0A8J7G8J4-F1
#
_entry.id   AF-A0A8J7G8J4-F1
#
_cell.length_a   1.000
_cell.length_b   1.000
_cell.length_c   1.000
_cell.angle_alpha   90.00
_cell.angle_beta   90.00
_cell.angle_gamma   90.00
#
_symmetry.space_group_name_H-M   'P 1'
#
loop_
_entity.id
_entity.type
_entity.pdbx_description
1 polymer ?
#
loop_
_entity_poly.entity_id
_entity_poly.type
_entity_poly.pdbx_seq_one_letter_code
_entity_poly.pdbx_strand_id
1 'polypeptide(L)'
;MGRYLTRRYVALSWAEATRLASLDLTPLEAIRYSVTAELIHRTEWWAWWSDGLLTTAIGLPEFLNPQGLSPDAIELITDVWASDSPQPQCGWPLLAQIQRILNIELVLRSSQGNERLLPLERLTVELGNGQQRVLYRILIRSGEGYSCQISTEPPEQRSG
;
A
#
# COMPACT_ATOMS: atom_id res chain seq x y z
N MET A 1 6.97 -1.51 21.17
CA MET A 1 7.65 -0.20 21.05
C MET A 1 6.59 0.81 20.67
N GLY A 2 6.50 1.97 21.34
CA GLY A 2 5.50 2.97 20.98
C GLY A 2 5.91 3.86 19.81
N ARG A 3 4.94 4.42 19.11
CA ARG A 3 5.13 5.35 17.98
C ARG A 3 4.25 6.58 18.12
N TYR A 4 4.71 7.67 17.53
CA TYR A 4 3.99 8.92 17.37
C TYR A 4 3.59 9.08 15.90
N LEU A 5 2.34 9.43 15.66
CA LEU A 5 1.77 9.63 14.32
C LEU A 5 1.40 11.08 14.13
N THR A 6 1.96 11.69 13.08
CA THR A 6 1.52 12.98 12.57
C THR A 6 0.50 12.75 11.44
N ARG A 7 0.13 13.79 10.69
CA ARG A 7 -0.73 13.64 9.51
C ARG A 7 -0.11 12.75 8.43
N ARG A 8 1.20 12.83 8.23
CA ARG A 8 1.92 12.15 7.13
C ARG A 8 3.06 11.25 7.57
N TYR A 9 3.61 11.45 8.76
CA TYR A 9 4.83 10.79 9.23
C TYR A 9 4.62 9.99 10.50
N VAL A 10 5.65 9.22 10.84
CA VAL A 10 5.73 8.41 12.05
C VAL A 10 7.10 8.60 12.70
N ALA A 11 7.11 8.66 14.03
CA ALA A 11 8.33 8.82 14.82
C ALA A 11 8.34 7.86 16.01
N LEU A 12 9.53 7.55 16.52
CA LEU A 12 9.72 6.71 17.71
C LEU A 12 10.03 7.51 18.97
N SER A 13 10.25 8.81 18.83
CA SER A 13 10.47 9.73 19.94
C SER A 13 9.62 10.98 19.77
N TRP A 14 9.28 11.62 20.89
CA TRP A 14 8.52 12.87 20.87
C TRP A 14 9.26 14.02 20.17
N ALA A 15 10.60 14.08 20.36
CA ALA A 15 11.43 15.09 19.72
C ALA A 15 11.35 15.01 18.19
N GLU A 16 11.44 13.79 17.65
CA GLU A 16 11.35 13.56 16.21
C GLU A 16 9.92 13.77 15.70
N ALA A 17 8.91 13.37 16.48
CA ALA A 17 7.50 13.63 16.17
C ALA A 17 7.23 15.13 16.02
N THR A 18 7.77 15.96 16.92
CA THR A 18 7.63 17.42 16.90
C THR A 18 8.30 18.03 15.67
N ARG A 19 9.49 17.52 15.30
CA ARG A 19 10.21 17.94 14.10
C ARG A 19 9.41 17.63 12.83
N LEU A 20 8.88 16.42 12.72
CA LEU A 20 8.08 15.97 11.57
C LEU A 20 6.70 16.65 11.51
N ALA A 21 6.08 16.91 12.66
CA ALA A 21 4.82 17.65 12.76
C ALA A 21 4.95 19.07 12.20
N SER A 22 6.12 19.70 12.37
CA SER A 22 6.41 21.01 11.77
C SER A 22 6.49 20.94 10.24
N LEU A 23 6.85 19.79 9.66
CA LEU A 23 6.97 19.61 8.20
C LEU A 23 5.62 19.33 7.51
N ASP A 24 4.71 18.62 8.17
CA ASP A 24 3.35 18.34 7.65
C ASP A 24 2.25 19.19 8.30
N LEU A 25 2.65 20.21 9.07
CA LEU A 25 1.79 21.17 9.76
C LEU A 25 0.81 20.53 10.75
N THR A 26 1.15 19.36 11.32
CA THR A 26 0.35 18.73 12.37
C THR A 26 0.46 19.53 13.66
N PRO A 27 -0.65 20.01 14.26
CA PRO A 27 -0.62 20.61 15.60
C PRO A 27 -0.10 19.62 16.64
N LEU A 28 0.64 20.09 17.65
CA LEU A 28 1.30 19.20 18.62
C LEU A 28 0.28 18.38 19.42
N GLU A 29 -0.85 18.98 19.76
CA GLU A 29 -2.00 18.35 20.41
C GLU A 29 -2.71 17.29 19.55
N ALA A 30 -2.48 17.31 18.23
CA ALA A 30 -3.02 16.35 17.28
C ALA A 30 -2.06 15.18 17.00
N ILE A 31 -0.84 15.20 17.54
CA ILE A 31 0.09 14.08 17.44
C ILE A 31 -0.48 12.92 18.26
N ARG A 32 -0.76 11.80 17.59
CA ARG A 32 -1.31 10.60 18.24
C ARG A 32 -0.18 9.70 18.69
N TYR A 33 -0.30 9.13 19.88
CA TYR A 33 0.63 8.11 20.38
C TYR A 33 -0.05 6.74 20.40
N SER A 34 0.65 5.71 19.93
CA SER A 34 0.22 4.32 20.01
C SER A 34 1.35 3.47 20.59
N VAL A 35 1.09 2.78 21.70
CA VAL A 35 2.08 1.94 22.41
C VAL A 35 2.09 0.49 21.90
N THR A 36 1.02 0.05 21.24
CA THR A 36 0.76 -1.35 20.88
C THR A 36 1.09 -1.68 19.42
N ALA A 37 1.46 -0.70 18.61
CA ALA A 37 1.74 -0.91 17.18
C ALA A 37 3.21 -1.30 16.96
N GLU A 38 3.43 -2.50 16.45
CA GLU A 38 4.75 -3.02 16.11
C GLU A 38 5.05 -2.78 14.63
N LEU A 39 6.31 -2.45 14.32
CA LEU A 39 6.76 -2.30 12.94
C LEU A 39 6.98 -3.69 12.33
N ILE A 40 6.15 -4.05 11.35
CA ILE A 40 6.19 -5.37 10.69
C ILE A 40 7.14 -5.36 9.50
N HIS A 41 7.13 -4.26 8.74
CA HIS A 41 8.02 -4.08 7.60
C HIS A 41 8.26 -2.60 7.33
N ARG A 42 9.41 -2.27 6.74
CA ARG A 42 9.62 -0.96 6.12
C ARG A 42 10.49 -1.03 4.88
N THR A 43 10.20 -0.11 3.98
CA THR A 43 11.09 0.27 2.89
C THR A 43 11.72 1.63 3.21
N GLU A 44 12.37 2.23 2.22
CA GLU A 44 12.79 3.64 2.28
C GLU A 44 11.59 4.61 2.26
N TRP A 45 10.45 4.22 1.67
CA TRP A 45 9.31 5.12 1.44
C TRP A 45 8.13 4.89 2.37
N TRP A 46 7.84 3.64 2.73
CA TRP A 46 6.65 3.27 3.50
C TRP A 46 6.95 2.24 4.59
N ALA A 47 6.10 2.22 5.62
CA ALA A 47 6.19 1.33 6.77
C ALA A 47 4.82 0.70 7.06
N TRP A 48 4.84 -0.61 7.30
CA TRP A 48 3.67 -1.41 7.66
C TRP A 48 3.70 -1.80 9.13
N TRP A 49 2.53 -1.71 9.77
CA TRP A 49 2.40 -1.84 11.21
C TRP A 49 1.34 -2.86 11.62
N SER A 50 1.50 -3.45 12.81
CA SER A 50 0.64 -4.54 13.30
C SER A 50 -0.82 -4.15 13.51
N ASP A 51 -1.13 -2.85 13.60
CA ASP A 51 -2.51 -2.33 13.71
C ASP A 51 -3.16 -2.06 12.34
N GLY A 52 -2.52 -2.51 11.25
CA GLY A 52 -3.09 -2.43 9.90
C GLY A 52 -2.89 -1.08 9.20
N LEU A 53 -2.10 -0.18 9.79
CA LEU A 53 -1.79 1.12 9.19
C LEU A 53 -0.55 1.03 8.29
N LEU A 54 -0.65 1.65 7.11
CA LEU A 54 0.47 1.97 6.25
C LEU A 54 0.83 3.45 6.43
N THR A 55 2.09 3.75 6.70
CA THR A 55 2.58 5.13 6.87
C THR A 55 3.78 5.39 5.99
N THR A 56 4.14 6.66 5.81
CA THR A 56 5.45 7.02 5.26
C THR A 56 6.57 6.50 6.20
N ALA A 57 7.69 6.03 5.64
CA ALA A 57 8.87 5.61 6.42
C ALA A 57 9.91 6.74 6.65
N ILE A 58 9.71 7.91 6.03
CA ILE A 58 10.57 9.08 6.22
C ILE A 58 10.65 9.43 7.71
N GLY A 59 11.87 9.49 8.25
CA GLY A 59 12.14 9.76 9.66
C GLY A 59 12.23 8.51 10.54
N LEU A 60 11.92 7.32 10.03
CA LEU A 60 12.22 6.07 10.73
C LEU A 60 13.72 5.74 10.64
N PRO A 61 14.35 5.30 11.74
CA PRO A 61 15.75 4.90 11.70
C PRO A 61 16.02 3.74 10.75
N GLU A 62 17.07 3.86 9.95
CA GLU A 62 17.41 2.86 8.93
C GLU A 62 17.78 1.49 9.51
N PHE A 63 18.30 1.45 10.74
CA PHE A 63 18.67 0.20 11.42
C PHE A 63 17.44 -0.67 11.76
N LEU A 64 16.22 -0.12 11.71
CA LEU A 64 15.00 -0.91 11.83
C LEU A 64 14.72 -1.58 10.49
N ASN A 65 14.96 -2.89 10.42
CA ASN A 65 14.75 -3.65 9.20
C ASN A 65 13.97 -4.96 9.46
N PRO A 66 12.72 -4.89 9.93
CA PRO A 66 11.90 -6.07 10.09
C PRO A 66 11.47 -6.62 8.72
N GLN A 67 11.58 -7.95 8.55
CA GLN A 67 11.26 -8.66 7.31
C GLN A 67 9.97 -9.46 7.46
N GLY A 68 8.86 -8.78 7.79
CA GLY A 68 7.57 -9.42 8.07
C GLY A 68 6.64 -9.59 6.87
N LEU A 69 6.96 -9.04 5.70
CA LEU A 69 6.15 -9.16 4.48
C LEU A 69 6.87 -10.01 3.43
N SER A 70 6.08 -10.69 2.59
CA SER A 70 6.61 -11.41 1.44
C SER A 70 7.11 -10.44 0.35
N PRO A 71 8.06 -10.85 -0.50
CA PRO A 71 8.49 -10.03 -1.64
C PRO A 71 7.34 -9.59 -2.55
N ASP A 72 6.39 -10.47 -2.83
CA ASP A 72 5.24 -10.15 -3.69
C ASP A 72 4.30 -9.12 -3.04
N ALA A 73 4.09 -9.20 -1.72
CA ALA A 73 3.35 -8.17 -1.00
C ALA A 73 4.07 -6.82 -1.05
N ILE A 74 5.40 -6.82 -0.90
CA ILE A 74 6.22 -5.61 -0.97
C ILE A 74 6.12 -4.97 -2.36
N GLU A 75 6.21 -5.76 -3.43
CA GLU A 75 6.08 -5.28 -4.81
C GLU A 75 4.70 -4.63 -5.03
N LEU A 76 3.62 -5.34 -4.71
CA LEU A 76 2.26 -4.83 -4.92
C LEU A 76 1.96 -3.58 -4.09
N ILE A 77 2.38 -3.53 -2.82
CA ILE A 77 2.22 -2.35 -1.97
C ILE A 77 3.01 -1.18 -2.53
N THR A 78 4.24 -1.42 -2.99
CA THR A 78 5.10 -0.38 -3.57
C THR A 78 4.52 0.18 -4.86
N ASP A 79 4.05 -0.68 -5.76
CA ASP A 79 3.39 -0.27 -7.00
C ASP A 79 2.22 0.68 -6.74
N VAL A 80 1.36 0.33 -5.78
CA VAL A 80 0.20 1.18 -5.44
C VAL A 80 0.65 2.46 -4.75
N TRP A 81 1.53 2.36 -3.75
CA TRP A 81 2.00 3.49 -2.94
C TRP A 81 2.67 4.58 -3.76
N ALA A 82 3.50 4.19 -4.73
CA ALA A 82 4.24 5.13 -5.58
C ALA A 82 3.43 5.65 -6.80
N SER A 83 2.18 5.20 -6.96
CA SER A 83 1.32 5.61 -8.07
C SER A 83 0.54 6.89 -7.77
N ASP A 84 -0.04 7.48 -8.81
CA ASP A 84 -0.96 8.62 -8.73
C ASP A 84 -2.32 8.28 -8.08
N SER A 85 -2.52 7.02 -7.68
CA SER A 85 -3.73 6.54 -7.00
C SER A 85 -3.38 5.66 -5.80
N PRO A 86 -2.77 6.23 -4.74
CA PRO A 86 -2.14 5.47 -3.65
C PRO A 86 -3.15 4.91 -2.64
N GLN A 87 -4.25 4.34 -3.11
CA GLN A 87 -5.26 3.70 -2.27
C GLN A 87 -5.82 2.45 -2.97
N PRO A 88 -5.38 1.24 -2.57
CA PRO A 88 -5.89 0.03 -3.17
C PRO A 88 -7.35 -0.15 -2.74
N GLN A 89 -8.23 -0.50 -3.68
CA GLN A 89 -9.65 -0.72 -3.39
C GLN A 89 -9.86 -1.89 -2.43
N CYS A 90 -8.99 -2.91 -2.52
CA CYS A 90 -8.98 -4.04 -1.61
C CYS A 90 -8.38 -3.73 -0.22
N GLY A 91 -7.80 -2.54 -0.03
CA GLY A 91 -7.16 -2.10 1.21
C GLY A 91 -5.76 -2.68 1.45
N TRP A 92 -4.94 -1.93 2.19
CA TRP A 92 -3.59 -2.34 2.58
C TRP A 92 -3.54 -3.64 3.39
N PRO A 93 -4.45 -3.90 4.35
CA PRO A 93 -4.40 -5.14 5.14
C PRO A 93 -4.48 -6.41 4.30
N LEU A 94 -5.20 -6.39 3.16
CA LEU A 94 -5.26 -7.56 2.28
C LEU A 94 -3.93 -7.74 1.54
N LEU A 95 -3.36 -6.67 0.99
CA LEU A 95 -2.06 -6.76 0.30
C LEU A 95 -0.95 -7.25 1.24
N ALA A 96 -0.94 -6.78 2.48
CA ALA A 96 0.03 -7.20 3.49
C ALA A 96 -0.11 -8.68 3.91
N GLN A 97 -1.26 -9.30 3.66
CA GLN A 97 -1.47 -10.74 3.93
C GLN A 97 -0.99 -11.64 2.79
N ILE A 98 -0.62 -11.09 1.63
CA ILE A 98 -0.16 -11.89 0.50
C ILE A 98 1.16 -12.55 0.86
N GLN A 99 1.20 -13.88 0.74
CA GLN A 99 2.40 -14.68 0.94
C GLN A 99 3.14 -14.90 -0.38
N ARG A 100 2.40 -15.11 -1.48
CA ARG A 100 2.95 -15.21 -2.83
C ARG A 100 1.88 -15.03 -3.91
N ILE A 101 2.29 -14.62 -5.10
CA ILE A 101 1.50 -14.65 -6.34
C ILE A 101 1.71 -16.03 -6.98
N LEU A 102 0.62 -16.75 -7.20
CA LEU A 102 0.61 -18.09 -7.80
C LEU A 102 0.53 -18.02 -9.32
N ASN A 103 -0.23 -17.06 -9.85
CA ASN A 103 -0.44 -16.91 -11.29
C ASN A 103 -0.77 -15.46 -11.65
N ILE A 104 -0.32 -15.03 -12.82
CA ILE A 104 -0.64 -13.73 -13.43
C ILE A 104 -1.22 -14.01 -14.82
N GLU A 105 -2.46 -13.62 -15.03
CA GLU A 105 -3.17 -13.78 -16.30
C GLU A 105 -3.51 -12.42 -16.89
N LEU A 106 -3.08 -12.14 -18.12
CA LEU A 106 -3.45 -10.93 -18.83
C LEU A 106 -4.85 -11.08 -19.43
N VAL A 107 -5.77 -10.24 -18.98
CA VAL A 107 -7.15 -10.14 -19.43
C VAL A 107 -7.33 -8.77 -20.10
N LEU A 108 -8.23 -8.68 -21.08
CA LEU A 108 -8.53 -7.42 -21.77
C LEU A 108 -9.86 -6.86 -21.24
N ARG A 109 -9.88 -5.56 -20.92
CA ARG A 109 -11.08 -4.83 -20.52
C ARG A 109 -11.49 -3.86 -21.63
N SER A 110 -12.78 -3.81 -21.99
CA SER A 110 -13.33 -2.73 -22.82
C SER A 110 -13.42 -1.43 -22.02
N SER A 111 -12.85 -0.34 -22.56
CA SER A 111 -13.12 1.00 -22.02
C SER A 111 -14.42 1.54 -22.63
N GLN A 112 -15.30 2.17 -21.83
CA GLN A 112 -16.50 2.80 -22.38
C GLN A 112 -16.13 3.94 -23.33
N GLY A 113 -16.71 3.95 -24.53
CA GLY A 113 -16.60 5.06 -25.49
C GLY A 113 -15.32 5.13 -26.32
N ASN A 114 -14.36 4.23 -26.11
CA ASN A 114 -13.19 4.06 -26.97
C ASN A 114 -12.89 2.56 -27.13
N GLU A 115 -12.61 2.10 -28.34
CA GLU A 115 -12.21 0.72 -28.68
C GLU A 115 -10.86 0.29 -28.07
N ARG A 116 -10.34 1.06 -27.10
CA ARG A 116 -9.05 0.82 -26.48
C ARG A 116 -9.23 -0.20 -25.36
N LEU A 117 -8.76 -1.42 -25.61
CA LEU A 117 -8.63 -2.44 -24.58
C LEU A 117 -7.51 -2.03 -23.62
N LEU A 118 -7.84 -1.94 -22.32
CA LEU A 118 -6.82 -1.70 -21.29
C LEU A 118 -6.32 -3.05 -20.76
N PRO A 119 -4.99 -3.23 -20.61
CA PRO A 119 -4.44 -4.43 -20.00
C PRO A 119 -4.88 -4.51 -18.54
N LEU A 120 -5.49 -5.64 -18.18
CA LEU A 120 -5.93 -5.98 -16.84
C LEU A 120 -5.22 -7.26 -16.43
N GLU A 121 -4.54 -7.28 -15.30
CA GLU A 121 -3.93 -8.50 -14.80
C GLU A 121 -4.83 -9.12 -13.74
N ARG A 122 -5.18 -10.39 -13.94
CA ARG A 122 -5.85 -11.22 -12.95
C ARG A 122 -4.79 -12.00 -12.18
N LEU A 123 -4.60 -11.62 -10.93
CA LEU A 123 -3.63 -12.23 -10.02
C LEU A 123 -4.32 -13.30 -9.19
N THR A 124 -3.81 -14.53 -9.21
CA THR A 124 -4.18 -15.54 -8.21
C THR A 124 -3.11 -15.52 -7.13
N VAL A 125 -3.49 -15.22 -5.89
CA VAL A 125 -2.57 -15.04 -4.77
C VAL A 125 -2.87 -16.03 -3.64
N GLU A 126 -1.84 -16.44 -2.92
CA GLU A 126 -1.95 -17.17 -1.65
C GLU A 126 -1.74 -16.19 -0.49
N LEU A 127 -2.64 -16.23 0.48
CA LEU A 127 -2.53 -15.46 1.72
C LEU A 127 -1.75 -16.25 2.78
N GLY A 128 -1.23 -15.57 3.81
CA GLY A 128 -0.47 -16.20 4.90
C GLY A 128 -1.22 -17.27 5.71
N ASN A 129 -2.55 -17.38 5.57
CA ASN A 129 -3.35 -18.45 6.15
C ASN A 129 -3.56 -19.66 5.20
N GLY A 130 -2.89 -19.67 4.05
CA GLY A 130 -3.00 -20.69 3.00
C GLY A 130 -4.23 -20.55 2.08
N GLN A 131 -5.10 -19.56 2.31
CA GLN A 131 -6.25 -19.32 1.42
C GLN A 131 -5.81 -18.68 0.11
N GLN A 132 -6.46 -19.08 -0.98
CA GLN A 132 -6.27 -18.42 -2.27
C GLN A 132 -7.31 -17.32 -2.49
N ARG A 133 -6.90 -16.25 -3.15
CA ARG A 133 -7.74 -15.12 -3.56
C ARG A 133 -7.43 -14.73 -4.99
N VAL A 134 -8.41 -14.14 -5.65
CA VAL A 134 -8.23 -13.47 -6.95
C VAL A 134 -8.22 -11.97 -6.71
N LEU A 135 -7.21 -11.30 -7.25
CA LEU A 135 -7.11 -9.84 -7.31
C LEU A 135 -7.03 -9.40 -8.77
N TYR A 136 -7.42 -8.16 -9.03
CA TYR A 136 -7.34 -7.53 -10.33
C TYR A 136 -6.44 -6.31 -10.23
N ARG A 137 -5.36 -6.29 -11.00
CA ARG A 137 -4.40 -5.17 -11.08
C ARG A 137 -4.60 -4.42 -12.40
N ILE A 138 -4.82 -3.11 -12.29
CA ILE A 138 -4.87 -2.19 -13.42
C ILE A 138 -3.64 -1.29 -13.35
N LEU A 139 -2.82 -1.30 -14.41
CA LEU A 139 -1.67 -0.41 -14.57
C LEU A 139 -1.91 0.52 -15.76
N ILE A 140 -2.01 1.81 -15.49
CA ILE A 140 -2.17 2.85 -16.52
C ILE A 140 -0.93 3.74 -16.48
N ARG A 141 -0.18 3.78 -17.57
CA ARG A 141 0.95 4.69 -17.74
C ARG A 141 0.54 5.84 -18.66
N SER A 142 0.75 7.07 -18.21
CA SER A 142 0.61 8.28 -19.02
C SER A 142 1.96 8.96 -19.16
N GLY A 143 2.08 9.97 -20.03
CA GLY A 143 3.34 10.69 -20.22
C GLY A 143 3.83 11.44 -18.97
N GLU A 144 2.96 11.66 -17.99
CA GLU A 144 3.23 12.45 -16.78
C GLU A 144 3.22 11.63 -15.48
N GLY A 145 2.88 10.33 -15.54
CA GLY A 145 2.73 9.52 -14.34
C GLY A 145 2.26 8.10 -14.59
N TYR A 146 1.93 7.40 -13.50
CA TYR A 146 1.32 6.09 -13.58
C TYR A 146 0.34 5.87 -12.43
N SER A 147 -0.77 5.19 -12.74
CA SER A 147 -1.76 4.76 -11.76
C SER A 147 -1.73 3.23 -11.62
N CYS A 148 -1.73 2.75 -10.38
CA CYS A 148 -1.88 1.34 -10.05
C CYS A 148 -3.09 1.17 -9.14
N GLN A 149 -4.05 0.35 -9.57
CA GLN A 149 -5.23 0.01 -8.78
C GLN A 149 -5.32 -1.49 -8.59
N ILE A 150 -5.63 -1.93 -7.38
CA ILE A 150 -5.84 -3.34 -7.04
C ILE A 150 -7.20 -3.53 -6.36
N SER A 151 -8.02 -4.43 -6.91
CA SER A 151 -9.37 -4.75 -6.41
C SER A 151 -9.59 -6.25 -6.23
N THR A 152 -10.56 -6.63 -5.40
CA THR A 152 -11.06 -8.02 -5.29
C THR A 152 -12.16 -8.34 -6.30
N GLU A 153 -12.79 -7.29 -6.84
CA GLU A 153 -13.86 -7.41 -7.82
C GLU A 153 -13.31 -7.08 -9.21
N PRO A 154 -13.78 -7.76 -10.26
CA PRO A 154 -13.46 -7.35 -11.61
C PRO A 154 -13.96 -5.91 -11.81
N PRO A 155 -13.17 -5.01 -12.41
CA PRO A 155 -13.60 -3.64 -12.64
C PRO A 155 -14.87 -3.63 -13.51
N GLU A 156 -15.93 -2.95 -13.05
CA GLU A 156 -17.25 -2.96 -13.70
C GLU A 156 -17.12 -2.80 -15.23
N GLN A 157 -17.65 -3.77 -15.97
CA GLN A 157 -18.08 -3.58 -17.35
C GLN A 157 -19.49 -3.00 -17.27
N ARG A 158 -19.62 -1.67 -17.24
CA ARG A 158 -20.94 -1.08 -17.42
C ARG A 158 -21.35 -1.30 -18.87
N SER A 159 -22.26 -2.24 -19.09
CA SER A 159 -23.00 -2.39 -20.34
C SER A 159 -23.81 -1.11 -20.55
N GLY A 160 -23.39 -0.31 -21.53
CA GLY A 160 -24.17 0.81 -22.06
C GLY A 160 -24.53 0.49 -23.49
#